data_AF-A0A8C7KVL2-F1
#
_entry.id   AF-A0A8C7KVL2-F1
#
_cell.length_a   1.000
_cell.length_b   1.000
_cell.length_c   1.000
_cell.angle_alpha   90.00
_cell.angle_beta   90.00
_cell.angle_gamma   90.00
#
_symmetry.space_group_name_H-M   'P 1'
#
loop_
_entity.id
_entity.type
_entity.pdbx_description
1 polymer ?
#
loop_
_entity_poly.entity_id
_entity_poly.type
_entity_poly.pdbx_seq_one_letter_code
_entity_poly.pdbx_strand_id
1 'polypeptide(L)'
;MASDKYQIVVQGEASETDSDDEVYITSLSPHSTAGGQKVPGEASETDSEGEVEKARKCVTAASSETPQILRKDLTPLLVIRDNSEIQSVVEERVVSQPEHSGLYYNTLLQQKLQESNARLCTDVSQTIKQVYGNATKEIRMATTHLTVSQNGIINASHSIRLILEDLKSVSEKMDIITSCYLLPDIAIPSSPTTPIPGQ
;
A
#
# COMPACT_ATOMS: atom_id res chain seq x y z
N MET A 1 5.64 -28.06 47.38
CA MET A 1 4.19 -27.93 47.09
C MET A 1 3.95 -26.55 46.48
N ALA A 2 3.00 -26.50 45.55
CA ALA A 2 2.97 -25.61 44.38
C ALA A 2 2.95 -24.10 44.66
N SER A 3 3.55 -23.36 43.73
CA SER A 3 3.57 -21.90 43.69
C SER A 3 2.29 -21.41 43.01
N ASP A 4 1.40 -20.76 43.75
CA ASP A 4 0.22 -20.10 43.17
C ASP A 4 0.66 -18.93 42.29
N LYS A 5 0.41 -19.05 40.98
CA LYS A 5 0.57 -17.97 40.01
C LYS A 5 -0.79 -17.28 39.87
N TYR A 6 -0.88 -16.04 40.30
CA TYR A 6 -2.06 -15.21 40.11
C TYR A 6 -2.14 -14.75 38.64
N GLN A 7 -3.24 -15.07 37.97
CA GLN A 7 -3.55 -14.58 36.63
C GLN A 7 -4.10 -13.14 36.75
N ILE A 8 -3.36 -12.15 36.27
CA ILE A 8 -3.84 -10.77 36.18
C ILE A 8 -4.69 -10.69 34.92
N VAL A 9 -6.01 -10.53 35.08
CA VAL A 9 -6.95 -10.32 33.97
C VAL A 9 -7.33 -8.84 33.97
N VAL A 10 -6.91 -8.10 32.95
CA VAL A 10 -7.34 -6.71 32.74
C VAL A 10 -8.69 -6.74 32.05
N GLN A 11 -9.71 -6.17 32.69
CA GLN A 11 -11.07 -6.16 32.17
C GLN A 11 -11.13 -5.22 30.95
N GLY A 12 -11.12 -5.80 29.75
CA GLY A 12 -11.22 -5.04 28.49
C GLY A 12 -10.21 -5.44 27.40
N GLU A 13 -9.22 -6.29 27.69
CA GLU A 13 -8.31 -6.80 26.65
C GLU A 13 -8.79 -8.17 26.14
N ALA A 14 -8.87 -8.33 24.81
CA ALA A 14 -9.22 -9.59 24.19
C ALA A 14 -8.04 -10.57 24.30
N SER A 15 -8.27 -11.78 24.85
CA SER A 15 -7.27 -12.85 24.80
C SER A 15 -7.03 -13.26 23.35
N GLU A 16 -5.86 -12.93 22.81
CA GLU A 16 -5.39 -13.47 21.54
C GLU A 16 -5.29 -15.00 21.66
N THR A 17 -6.14 -15.71 20.93
CA THR A 17 -6.05 -17.15 20.74
C THR A 17 -5.46 -17.37 19.35
N ASP A 18 -4.16 -17.68 19.28
CA ASP A 18 -3.51 -18.15 18.04
C ASP A 18 -3.93 -19.60 17.80
N SER A 19 -4.95 -19.79 16.96
CA SER A 19 -5.41 -21.10 16.52
C SER A 19 -5.64 -21.03 15.02
N ASP A 20 -4.61 -21.42 14.27
CA ASP A 20 -4.66 -21.61 12.82
C ASP A 20 -5.41 -22.92 12.51
N ASP A 21 -6.66 -22.80 12.07
CA ASP A 21 -7.47 -23.93 11.58
C ASP A 21 -8.02 -23.59 10.19
N GLU A 22 -7.25 -23.98 9.18
CA GLU A 22 -7.60 -23.94 7.76
C GLU A 22 -8.72 -24.96 7.47
N VAL A 23 -9.97 -24.50 7.32
CA VAL A 23 -11.07 -25.34 6.81
C VAL A 23 -11.78 -24.69 5.63
N TYR A 24 -11.46 -25.20 4.45
CA TYR A 24 -12.09 -24.88 3.18
C TYR A 24 -13.50 -25.51 3.12
N ILE A 25 -14.58 -24.73 3.28
CA ILE A 25 -15.93 -25.21 2.97
C ILE A 25 -16.75 -24.14 2.24
N THR A 26 -16.95 -24.42 0.95
CA THR A 26 -18.01 -23.87 0.09
C THR A 26 -19.38 -24.25 0.66
N SER A 27 -20.24 -23.29 1.05
CA SER A 27 -21.69 -23.20 0.74
C SER A 27 -22.53 -22.33 1.73
N LEU A 28 -23.21 -21.32 1.15
CA LEU A 28 -24.56 -20.78 1.46
C LEU A 28 -25.00 -20.48 2.92
N SER A 29 -25.14 -19.19 3.26
CA SER A 29 -26.42 -18.49 3.59
C SER A 29 -26.16 -17.10 4.22
N PRO A 30 -26.88 -16.02 3.82
CA PRO A 30 -26.70 -14.69 4.39
C PRO A 30 -27.59 -14.53 5.64
N HIS A 31 -26.99 -14.64 6.83
CA HIS A 31 -27.61 -14.06 8.02
C HIS A 31 -27.28 -12.57 8.07
N SER A 32 -28.19 -11.79 7.49
CA SER A 32 -28.34 -10.37 7.75
C SER A 32 -28.74 -10.18 9.21
N THR A 33 -27.80 -9.81 10.07
CA THR A 33 -28.11 -9.18 11.36
C THR A 33 -28.06 -7.67 11.16
N ALA A 34 -29.12 -7.15 10.54
CA ALA A 34 -29.49 -5.75 10.65
C ALA A 34 -29.92 -5.50 12.11
N GLY A 35 -28.93 -5.29 12.98
CA GLY A 35 -29.11 -4.98 14.39
C GLY A 35 -28.07 -3.96 14.78
N GLY A 36 -28.26 -2.73 14.30
CA GLY A 36 -27.40 -1.59 14.61
C GLY A 36 -27.20 -1.46 16.12
N GLN A 37 -25.94 -1.56 16.53
CA GLN A 37 -25.50 -1.36 17.89
C GLN A 37 -25.78 0.11 18.28
N LYS A 38 -26.74 0.31 19.19
CA LYS A 38 -27.15 1.65 19.61
C LYS A 38 -26.13 2.18 20.61
N VAL A 39 -25.26 3.09 20.16
CA VAL A 39 -24.25 3.75 21.00
C VAL A 39 -24.93 4.90 21.76
N PRO A 40 -24.87 4.95 23.10
CA PRO A 40 -25.38 6.09 23.84
C PRO A 40 -24.48 7.30 23.58
N GLY A 41 -24.94 8.24 22.76
CA GLY A 41 -24.24 9.49 22.45
C GLY A 41 -24.29 9.95 20.99
N GLU A 42 -24.80 9.13 20.07
CA GLU A 42 -24.93 9.53 18.66
C GLU A 42 -26.17 10.41 18.45
N ALA A 43 -25.96 11.61 17.89
CA ALA A 43 -27.04 12.51 17.50
C ALA A 43 -27.67 12.02 16.19
N SER A 44 -29.00 11.87 16.19
CA SER A 44 -29.77 11.42 15.02
C SER A 44 -29.61 12.41 13.86
N GLU A 45 -29.16 11.93 12.70
CA GLU A 45 -29.12 12.71 11.48
C GLU A 45 -30.53 13.21 11.13
N THR A 46 -30.68 14.51 10.93
CA THR A 46 -31.94 15.12 10.51
C THR A 46 -31.93 15.22 9.00
N ASP A 47 -32.68 14.33 8.35
CA ASP A 47 -33.04 14.44 6.94
C ASP A 47 -34.08 15.57 6.78
N SER A 48 -33.71 16.64 6.07
CA SER A 48 -34.58 17.80 5.83
C SER A 48 -34.58 18.12 4.35
N GLU A 49 -35.30 17.31 3.59
CA GLU A 49 -35.69 17.56 2.21
C GLU A 49 -36.62 18.80 2.13
N GLY A 50 -36.16 19.87 1.45
CA GLY A 50 -37.00 20.80 0.68
C GLY A 50 -37.74 21.96 1.38
N GLU A 51 -37.19 23.18 1.29
CA GLU A 51 -37.93 24.36 0.75
C GLU A 51 -36.95 25.53 0.51
N VAL A 52 -36.54 25.73 -0.75
CA VAL A 52 -35.71 26.87 -1.17
C VAL A 52 -36.55 27.85 -1.97
N GLU A 53 -37.61 28.43 -1.39
CA GLU A 53 -38.27 29.58 -2.02
C GLU A 53 -39.24 30.30 -1.07
N LYS A 54 -38.77 31.39 -0.44
CA LYS A 54 -39.54 32.62 -0.05
C LYS A 54 -38.89 33.35 1.11
N ALA A 55 -37.79 34.05 0.84
CA ALA A 55 -37.37 35.18 1.68
C ALA A 55 -36.61 36.26 0.91
N ARG A 56 -36.85 36.35 -0.41
CA ARG A 56 -36.43 37.51 -1.20
C ARG A 56 -37.67 38.34 -1.50
N LYS A 57 -37.65 39.59 -1.01
CA LYS A 57 -38.45 40.76 -1.42
C LYS A 57 -39.51 41.25 -0.43
N CYS A 58 -39.06 42.04 0.54
CA CYS A 58 -39.74 43.19 1.18
C CYS A 58 -38.85 43.60 2.37
N VAL A 59 -38.39 44.82 2.64
CA VAL A 59 -38.67 46.16 2.14
C VAL A 59 -37.39 46.98 2.40
N THR A 60 -36.79 47.51 1.34
CA THR A 60 -36.04 48.77 1.42
C THR A 60 -37.02 49.89 1.73
N ALA A 61 -36.98 50.45 2.95
CA ALA A 61 -37.15 51.87 3.26
C ALA A 61 -37.47 52.09 4.76
N ALA A 62 -36.58 52.88 5.39
CA ALA A 62 -36.83 53.82 6.48
C ALA A 62 -37.43 53.31 7.80
N SER A 63 -36.58 53.25 8.84
CA SER A 63 -36.66 54.28 9.90
C SER A 63 -35.39 54.25 10.76
N SER A 64 -34.90 55.45 11.03
CA SER A 64 -33.74 55.76 11.86
C SER A 64 -34.10 55.59 13.33
N GLU A 65 -33.59 54.57 14.01
CA GLU A 65 -33.28 54.60 15.45
C GLU A 65 -32.12 53.63 15.75
N THR A 66 -30.98 54.16 16.16
CA THR A 66 -29.82 53.38 16.62
C THR A 66 -30.15 52.61 17.90
N PRO A 67 -29.58 51.41 18.08
CA PRO A 67 -28.64 51.30 19.18
C PRO A 67 -27.28 50.85 18.67
N GLN A 68 -26.28 51.65 19.01
CA GLN A 68 -24.86 51.45 18.77
C GLN A 68 -24.29 50.29 19.61
N ILE A 69 -24.90 49.10 19.58
CA ILE A 69 -24.53 47.97 20.45
C ILE A 69 -23.85 46.82 19.69
N LEU A 70 -23.93 46.77 18.34
CA LEU A 70 -23.31 45.70 17.55
C LEU A 70 -22.01 46.10 16.83
N ARG A 71 -21.37 47.20 17.23
CA ARG A 71 -20.29 47.81 16.42
C ARG A 71 -18.88 47.79 17.02
N LYS A 72 -18.58 46.96 18.02
CA LYS A 72 -17.27 47.04 18.71
C LYS A 72 -16.43 45.77 18.84
N ASP A 73 -16.91 44.56 18.53
CA ASP A 73 -16.14 43.34 18.84
C ASP A 73 -15.86 42.41 17.64
N LEU A 74 -15.83 42.93 16.42
CA LEU A 74 -15.36 42.14 15.28
C LEU A 74 -14.21 42.89 14.62
N THR A 75 -12.99 42.34 14.78
CA THR A 75 -11.85 42.73 13.97
C THR A 75 -12.22 42.57 12.50
N PRO A 76 -12.01 43.60 11.66
CA PRO A 76 -12.37 43.52 10.24
C PRO A 76 -11.61 42.38 9.58
N LEU A 77 -12.31 41.64 8.71
CA LEU A 77 -11.71 40.58 7.91
C LEU A 77 -10.64 41.18 6.99
N LEU A 78 -9.37 40.97 7.34
CA LEU A 78 -8.22 41.29 6.51
C LEU A 78 -8.11 40.23 5.41
N VAL A 79 -8.58 40.60 4.22
CA VAL A 79 -8.36 39.79 3.01
C VAL A 79 -6.95 40.12 2.49
N ILE A 80 -5.95 39.36 2.93
CA ILE A 80 -4.61 39.41 2.35
C ILE A 80 -4.70 38.70 0.99
N ARG A 81 -4.79 39.50 -0.08
CA ARG A 81 -4.62 39.00 -1.44
C ARG A 81 -3.13 39.07 -1.73
N ASP A 82 -2.45 37.94 -1.70
CA ASP A 82 -1.11 37.84 -2.27
C ASP A 82 -1.23 38.05 -3.78
N ASN A 83 -0.99 39.29 -4.22
CA ASN A 83 -0.77 39.57 -5.63
C ASN A 83 0.66 39.10 -5.95
N SER A 84 0.80 37.80 -6.16
CA SER A 84 2.02 37.18 -6.67
C SER A 84 2.15 37.46 -8.17
N GLU A 85 2.37 38.72 -8.50
CA GLU A 85 2.90 39.10 -9.80
C GLU A 85 4.19 39.88 -9.54
N ILE A 86 5.30 39.22 -9.92
CA ILE A 86 6.68 39.71 -10.13
C ILE A 86 7.73 39.07 -9.18
N GLN A 87 8.65 38.31 -9.84
CA GLN A 87 9.94 37.74 -9.38
C GLN A 87 9.84 36.56 -8.39
N SER A 88 10.03 35.27 -8.72
CA SER A 88 10.91 34.57 -9.66
C SER A 88 12.39 34.99 -9.59
N VAL A 89 13.16 34.08 -9.00
CA VAL A 89 14.63 33.92 -9.04
C VAL A 89 15.38 34.46 -7.80
N VAL A 90 16.00 33.51 -7.10
CA VAL A 90 17.04 33.59 -6.04
C VAL A 90 16.55 33.67 -4.58
N GLU A 91 16.46 32.48 -3.98
CA GLU A 91 17.14 32.11 -2.72
C GLU A 91 17.23 33.19 -1.61
N GLU A 92 16.20 33.29 -0.77
CA GLU A 92 16.40 33.67 0.63
C GLU A 92 15.36 32.95 1.49
N ARG A 93 15.82 31.93 2.20
CA ARG A 93 15.03 31.09 3.07
C ARG A 93 14.88 31.74 4.45
N VAL A 94 14.32 32.94 4.54
CA VAL A 94 13.85 33.52 5.80
C VAL A 94 12.71 34.49 5.47
N VAL A 95 11.71 34.56 6.35
CA VAL A 95 10.52 35.44 6.31
C VAL A 95 9.40 34.84 5.44
N SER A 96 8.25 34.45 5.98
CA SER A 96 7.52 34.97 7.13
C SER A 96 6.78 33.84 7.85
N GLN A 97 7.31 33.44 9.01
CA GLN A 97 6.47 32.91 10.08
C GLN A 97 5.42 33.99 10.37
N PRO A 98 4.12 33.68 10.36
CA PRO A 98 3.13 34.67 10.75
C PRO A 98 3.42 35.03 12.21
N GLU A 99 3.81 36.28 12.44
CA GLU A 99 3.87 36.97 13.73
C GLU A 99 2.46 37.13 14.32
N HIS A 100 1.66 36.06 14.31
CA HIS A 100 0.37 35.93 14.99
C HIS A 100 0.44 34.85 16.08
N SER A 101 1.64 34.30 16.34
CA SER A 101 1.83 33.21 17.29
C SER A 101 1.71 33.61 18.77
N GLY A 102 1.47 34.89 19.08
CA GLY A 102 1.46 35.40 20.46
C GLY A 102 0.17 36.08 20.93
N LEU A 103 -0.79 36.36 20.04
CA LEU A 103 -1.97 37.15 20.42
C LEU A 103 -3.25 36.29 20.36
N TYR A 104 -3.44 35.60 21.49
CA TYR A 104 -4.72 35.21 22.05
C TYR A 104 -5.58 34.20 21.27
N TYR A 105 -5.32 32.92 21.56
CA TYR A 105 -6.34 31.88 21.52
C TYR A 105 -7.35 32.17 22.65
N ASN A 106 -8.35 33.00 22.38
CA ASN A 106 -9.26 33.50 23.42
C ASN A 106 -10.29 32.45 23.87
N THR A 107 -10.41 31.33 23.17
CA THR A 107 -11.38 30.28 23.50
C THR A 107 -10.70 28.92 23.61
N LEU A 108 -11.16 28.10 24.55
CA LEU A 108 -10.70 26.72 24.73
C LEU A 108 -10.89 25.89 23.45
N LEU A 109 -11.94 26.17 22.68
CA LEU A 109 -12.20 25.56 21.38
C LEU A 109 -11.07 25.86 20.39
N GLN A 110 -10.64 27.12 20.27
CA GLN A 110 -9.58 27.51 19.35
C GLN A 110 -8.25 26.86 19.74
N GLN A 111 -7.95 26.74 21.04
CA GLN A 111 -6.78 26.01 21.52
C GLN A 111 -6.85 24.52 21.17
N LYS A 112 -8.01 23.87 21.38
CA LYS A 112 -8.19 22.44 21.09
C LYS A 112 -8.14 22.15 19.60
N LEU A 113 -8.71 23.02 18.77
CA LEU A 113 -8.65 22.90 17.32
C LEU A 113 -7.20 23.02 16.83
N GLN A 114 -6.44 23.97 17.37
CA GLN A 114 -5.03 24.13 17.03
C GLN A 114 -4.19 22.91 17.45
N GLU A 115 -4.39 22.40 18.67
CA GLU A 115 -3.72 21.20 19.17
C GLU A 115 -4.04 19.98 18.30
N SER A 116 -5.32 19.79 17.95
CA SER A 116 -5.76 18.68 17.10
C SER A 116 -5.23 18.80 15.67
N ASN A 117 -5.26 19.99 15.07
CA ASN A 117 -4.74 20.23 13.73
C ASN A 117 -3.23 19.99 13.66
N ALA A 118 -2.48 20.46 14.65
CA ALA A 118 -1.03 20.23 14.73
C ALA A 118 -0.69 18.74 14.87
N ARG A 119 -1.44 17.99 15.69
CA ARG A 119 -1.31 16.53 15.81
C ARG A 119 -1.62 15.84 14.50
N LEU A 120 -2.77 16.15 13.89
CA LEU A 120 -3.18 15.58 12.62
C LEU A 120 -2.15 15.83 11.52
N CYS A 121 -1.62 17.06 11.42
CA CYS A 121 -0.58 17.40 10.45
C CYS A 121 0.70 16.57 10.66
N THR A 122 1.09 16.37 11.92
CA THR A 122 2.24 15.53 12.28
C THR A 122 2.00 14.07 11.91
N ASP A 123 0.83 13.53 12.27
CA ASP A 123 0.45 12.14 12.01
C ASP A 123 0.37 11.86 10.51
N VAL A 124 -0.31 12.71 9.74
CA VAL A 124 -0.39 12.60 8.27
C VAL A 124 1.01 12.66 7.66
N SER A 125 1.84 13.60 8.10
CA SER A 125 3.23 13.71 7.62
C SER A 125 4.04 12.46 7.93
N GLN A 126 3.86 11.87 9.11
CA GLN A 126 4.55 10.65 9.51
C GLN A 126 4.05 9.44 8.71
N THR A 127 2.74 9.27 8.55
CA THR A 127 2.15 8.19 7.75
C THR A 127 2.64 8.26 6.31
N ILE A 128 2.61 9.43 5.68
CA ILE A 128 3.11 9.60 4.31
C ILE A 128 4.59 9.23 4.23
N LYS A 129 5.44 9.75 5.13
CA LYS A 129 6.88 9.42 5.15
C LYS A 129 7.11 7.91 5.32
N GLN A 130 6.33 7.25 6.18
CA GLN A 130 6.44 5.82 6.43
C GLN A 130 6.02 5.01 5.22
N VAL A 131 4.86 5.32 4.61
CA VAL A 131 4.35 4.60 3.44
C VAL A 131 5.30 4.73 2.26
N TYR A 132 5.73 5.95 1.91
CA TYR A 132 6.67 6.17 0.82
C TYR A 132 8.06 5.61 1.14
N GLY A 133 8.52 5.74 2.39
CA GLY A 133 9.79 5.18 2.84
C GLY A 133 9.82 3.64 2.75
N ASN A 134 8.73 2.98 3.14
CA ASN A 134 8.58 1.54 3.03
C ASN A 134 8.47 1.11 1.58
N ALA A 135 7.61 1.75 0.77
CA ALA A 135 7.49 1.47 -0.65
C ALA A 135 8.84 1.60 -1.39
N THR A 136 9.64 2.62 -1.06
CA THR A 136 10.98 2.80 -1.63
C THR A 136 11.93 1.65 -1.25
N LYS A 137 11.86 1.17 -0.01
CA LYS A 137 12.65 0.01 0.44
C LYS A 137 12.24 -1.25 -0.30
N GLU A 138 10.94 -1.51 -0.43
CA GLU A 138 10.40 -2.66 -1.16
C GLU A 138 10.83 -2.64 -2.63
N ILE A 139 10.69 -1.50 -3.30
CA ILE A 139 11.13 -1.33 -4.70
C ILE A 139 12.63 -1.62 -4.83
N ARG A 140 13.44 -1.11 -3.90
CA ARG A 140 14.89 -1.35 -3.91
C ARG A 140 15.20 -2.83 -3.70
N MET A 141 14.53 -3.50 -2.77
CA MET A 141 14.71 -4.94 -2.54
C MET A 141 14.30 -5.74 -3.78
N ALA A 142 13.12 -5.48 -4.35
CA ALA A 142 12.66 -6.11 -5.58
C ALA A 142 13.65 -5.92 -6.73
N THR A 143 14.21 -4.70 -6.87
CA THR A 143 15.25 -4.41 -7.87
C THR A 143 16.50 -5.26 -7.63
N THR A 144 16.96 -5.39 -6.38
CA THR A 144 18.11 -6.25 -6.07
C THR A 144 17.84 -7.72 -6.38
N HIS A 145 16.64 -8.23 -6.07
CA HIS A 145 16.24 -9.59 -6.42
C HIS A 145 16.21 -9.80 -7.94
N LEU A 146 15.72 -8.82 -8.70
CA LEU A 146 15.73 -8.87 -10.16
C LEU A 146 17.16 -8.92 -10.71
N THR A 147 18.07 -8.08 -10.21
CA THR A 147 19.48 -8.10 -10.62
C THR A 147 20.15 -9.44 -10.34
N VAL A 148 19.90 -10.03 -9.17
CA VAL A 148 20.42 -11.36 -8.82
C VAL A 148 19.84 -12.42 -9.76
N SER A 149 18.54 -12.37 -10.04
CA SER A 149 17.87 -13.28 -10.98
C SER A 149 18.43 -13.16 -12.40
N GLN A 150 18.63 -11.94 -12.91
CA GLN A 150 19.24 -11.70 -14.22
C GLN A 150 20.63 -12.30 -14.33
N ASN A 151 21.48 -12.12 -13.31
CA ASN A 151 22.81 -12.74 -13.27
C ASN A 151 22.71 -14.27 -13.29
N GLY A 152 21.75 -14.84 -12.56
CA GLY A 152 21.44 -16.27 -12.60
C GLY A 152 21.08 -16.77 -14.00
N ILE A 153 20.20 -16.04 -14.70
CA ILE A 153 19.77 -16.37 -16.07
C ILE A 153 20.94 -16.28 -17.05
N ILE A 154 21.77 -15.23 -16.95
CA ILE A 154 22.95 -15.06 -17.83
C ILE A 154 23.92 -16.23 -17.64
N ASN A 155 24.20 -16.60 -16.39
CA ASN A 155 25.09 -17.72 -16.08
C ASN A 155 24.52 -19.05 -16.59
N ALA A 156 23.24 -19.33 -16.36
CA ALA A 156 22.59 -20.53 -16.88
C ALA A 156 22.61 -20.58 -18.41
N SER A 157 22.32 -19.45 -19.06
CA SER A 157 22.34 -19.32 -20.53
C SER A 157 23.74 -19.60 -21.10
N HIS A 158 24.78 -19.11 -20.43
CA HIS A 158 26.15 -19.38 -20.80
C HIS A 158 26.51 -20.85 -20.64
N SER A 159 26.15 -21.47 -19.52
CA SER A 159 26.39 -22.91 -19.28
C SER A 159 25.69 -23.79 -20.30
N ILE A 160 24.43 -23.48 -20.64
CA ILE A 160 23.69 -24.19 -21.69
C ILE A 160 24.40 -24.07 -23.03
N ARG A 161 24.89 -22.87 -23.38
CA ARG A 161 25.64 -22.66 -24.63
C ARG A 161 26.89 -23.54 -24.70
N LEU A 162 27.66 -23.61 -23.62
CA LEU A 162 28.84 -24.46 -23.56
C LEU A 162 28.48 -25.93 -23.74
N ILE A 163 27.47 -26.42 -23.00
CA ILE A 163 27.00 -27.81 -23.10
C ILE A 163 26.55 -28.13 -24.54
N LEU A 164 25.83 -27.22 -25.20
CA LEU A 164 25.40 -27.42 -26.58
C LEU A 164 26.59 -27.49 -27.56
N GLU A 165 27.62 -26.67 -27.37
CA GLU A 165 28.82 -26.71 -28.20
C GLU A 165 29.61 -28.02 -27.99
N ASP A 166 29.73 -28.46 -26.74
CA ASP A 166 30.36 -29.73 -26.40
C ASP A 166 29.59 -30.91 -27.01
N LEU A 167 28.26 -30.92 -26.90
CA LEU A 167 27.41 -31.95 -27.50
C LEU A 167 27.51 -31.97 -29.02
N LYS A 168 27.59 -30.80 -29.66
CA LYS A 168 27.79 -30.69 -31.10
C LYS A 168 29.15 -31.26 -31.51
N SER A 169 30.21 -30.93 -30.79
CA SER A 169 31.56 -31.47 -31.00
C SER A 169 31.58 -33.00 -30.84
N VAL A 170 30.97 -33.53 -29.78
CA VAL A 170 30.85 -34.98 -29.56
C VAL A 170 30.07 -35.65 -30.69
N SER A 171 28.97 -35.04 -31.14
CA SER A 171 28.18 -35.53 -32.27
C SER A 171 29.00 -35.59 -33.56
N GLU A 172 29.80 -34.55 -33.84
CA GLU A 172 30.68 -34.52 -35.02
C GLU A 172 31.76 -35.62 -34.94
N LYS A 173 32.38 -35.80 -33.77
CA LYS A 173 33.35 -36.90 -33.57
C LYS A 173 32.72 -38.27 -33.75
N MET A 174 31.51 -38.48 -33.23
CA MET A 174 30.77 -39.72 -33.41
C MET A 174 30.46 -39.97 -34.88
N ASP A 175 29.99 -38.94 -35.60
CA ASP A 175 29.73 -39.02 -37.04
C ASP A 175 30.98 -39.41 -37.82
N ILE A 176 32.15 -38.82 -37.50
CA ILE A 176 33.44 -39.22 -38.09
C ILE A 176 33.73 -40.71 -37.81
N ILE A 177 33.57 -41.18 -36.57
CA ILE A 177 33.84 -42.58 -36.21
C ILE A 177 32.90 -43.54 -36.94
N THR A 178 31.61 -43.20 -37.06
CA THR A 178 30.62 -44.06 -37.72
C THR A 178 30.71 -44.01 -39.24
N SER A 179 31.11 -42.88 -39.81
CA SER A 179 31.28 -42.71 -41.28
C SER A 179 32.60 -43.28 -41.77
N CYS A 180 33.63 -43.29 -40.93
CA CYS A 180 34.84 -44.04 -41.20
C CYS A 180 34.53 -45.53 -40.99
N TYR A 181 34.57 -46.34 -42.05
CA TYR A 181 34.48 -47.82 -42.01
C TYR A 181 35.70 -48.47 -41.30
N LEU A 182 36.15 -47.91 -40.19
CA LEU A 182 37.25 -48.38 -39.35
C LEU A 182 36.84 -49.57 -38.48
N LEU A 183 35.54 -49.81 -38.32
CA LEU A 183 35.02 -50.94 -37.56
C LEU A 183 34.81 -52.14 -38.51
N PRO A 184 35.48 -53.28 -38.28
CA PRO A 184 35.31 -54.47 -39.10
C PRO A 184 33.89 -55.04 -38.93
N ASP A 185 33.28 -55.42 -40.06
CA ASP A 185 31.96 -56.05 -40.08
C ASP A 185 32.06 -57.47 -39.51
N ILE A 186 31.57 -57.69 -38.29
CA ILE A 186 31.61 -58.98 -37.62
C ILE A 186 30.37 -59.78 -38.06
N ALA A 187 30.53 -60.59 -39.11
CA ALA A 187 29.51 -61.54 -39.51
C ALA A 187 29.34 -62.62 -38.41
N ILE A 188 28.31 -62.47 -37.57
CA ILE A 188 27.93 -63.50 -36.60
C ILE A 188 27.16 -64.58 -37.40
N PRO A 189 27.68 -65.81 -37.53
CA PRO A 189 26.96 -66.86 -38.24
C PRO A 189 25.67 -67.17 -37.48
N SER A 190 24.53 -66.79 -38.05
CA SER A 190 23.22 -67.22 -37.58
C SER A 190 23.14 -68.74 -37.74
N SER A 191 23.01 -69.43 -36.60
CA SER A 191 22.78 -70.86 -36.35
C SER A 191 22.87 -71.84 -37.55
N PRO A 192 23.62 -72.95 -37.44
CA PRO A 192 23.60 -73.98 -38.45
C PRO A 192 22.18 -74.53 -38.62
N THR A 193 21.68 -74.44 -39.86
CA THR A 193 20.51 -75.17 -40.33
C THR A 193 20.70 -76.64 -39.98
N THR A 194 19.94 -77.16 -39.01
CA THR A 194 19.83 -78.59 -38.75
C THR A 194 19.13 -79.21 -39.97
N PRO A 195 19.77 -80.13 -40.71
CA PRO A 195 19.05 -80.92 -41.68
C PRO A 195 18.17 -81.89 -40.89
N ILE A 196 16.86 -81.84 -41.14
CA ILE A 196 15.93 -82.88 -40.68
C ILE A 196 16.20 -84.11 -41.56
N PRO A 197 16.70 -85.25 -41.04
CA PRO A 197 16.77 -86.48 -41.80
C PRO A 197 15.43 -87.20 -41.62
N GLY A 198 14.66 -87.29 -42.70
CA GLY A 198 13.68 -88.34 -42.86
C GLY A 198 14.36 -89.58 -43.45
N GLN A 199 14.51 -90.64 -42.65
CA GLN A 199 14.34 -92.06 -42.96
C GLN A 199 14.88 -92.92 -41.83
#